data_AF-A0A7K1LB90-F1
#
_entry.id   AF-A0A7K1LB90-F1
#
_cell.length_a   1.000
_cell.length_b   1.000
_cell.length_c   1.000
_cell.angle_alpha   90.00
_cell.angle_beta   90.00
_cell.angle_gamma   90.00
#
_symmetry.space_group_name_H-M   'P 1'
#
loop_
_entity.id
_entity.type
_entity.pdbx_description
1 polymer ?
#
loop_
_entity_poly.entity_id
_entity_poly.type
_entity_poly.pdbx_seq_one_letter_code
_entity_poly.pdbx_strand_id
1 'polypeptide(L)'
;MNTDGLTVSNRLGRIRALLSGLTGPLSNGELHAWANLGNAEGMPREVFQLIDGLDSSQPRRPDAPGDILESPVDLAARLAETDEDGALHRLISIVSTTLAYRTPGRYDEVKAKDVFGSLLYLLGHDTRWWTTTDAPAWNPVTRHVFDAVVVGVGNGIIVTVLAFDED
;
A
#
# COMPACT_ATOMS: atom_id res chain seq x y z
N MET A 1 -8.13 -6.42 -23.87
CA MET A 1 -6.73 -6.21 -24.30
C MET A 1 -5.90 -7.34 -23.71
N ASN A 2 -4.77 -7.73 -24.30
CA ASN A 2 -3.91 -8.81 -23.79
C ASN A 2 -2.60 -8.19 -23.27
N THR A 3 -2.28 -8.34 -21.99
CA THR A 3 -1.08 -7.76 -21.36
C THR A 3 0.16 -8.60 -21.57
N ASP A 4 0.05 -9.84 -22.04
CA ASP A 4 1.16 -10.78 -22.25
C ASP A 4 2.28 -10.26 -23.16
N GLY A 5 2.03 -9.20 -23.93
CA GLY A 5 3.04 -8.53 -24.77
C GLY A 5 3.68 -7.27 -24.17
N LEU A 6 3.28 -6.82 -22.97
CA LEU A 6 3.86 -5.61 -22.35
C LEU A 6 5.18 -5.93 -21.64
N THR A 7 6.23 -5.19 -22.01
CA THR A 7 7.50 -5.17 -21.27
C THR A 7 7.27 -4.69 -19.84
N VAL A 8 8.12 -5.13 -18.91
CA VAL A 8 8.07 -4.73 -17.49
C VAL A 8 8.11 -3.20 -17.34
N SER A 9 8.95 -2.51 -18.11
CA SER A 9 9.05 -1.04 -18.09
C SER A 9 7.75 -0.35 -18.52
N ASN A 10 7.06 -0.88 -19.55
CA ASN A 10 5.78 -0.33 -19.99
C ASN A 10 4.68 -0.57 -18.96
N ARG A 11 4.66 -1.74 -18.31
CA ARG A 11 3.74 -2.03 -17.20
C ARG A 11 3.99 -1.08 -16.03
N LEU A 12 5.25 -0.92 -15.61
CA LEU A 12 5.64 -0.01 -14.54
C LEU A 12 5.21 1.42 -14.81
N GLY A 13 5.41 1.93 -16.02
CA GLY A 13 4.97 3.28 -16.41
C GLY A 13 3.46 3.47 -16.29
N ARG A 14 2.67 2.46 -16.72
CA ARG A 14 1.20 2.49 -16.60
C ARG A 14 0.74 2.41 -15.15
N ILE A 15 1.36 1.55 -14.34
CA ILE A 15 1.05 1.44 -12.91
C ILE A 15 1.35 2.77 -12.21
N ARG A 16 2.52 3.39 -12.46
CA ARG A 16 2.85 4.71 -11.88
C ARG A 16 1.84 5.78 -12.27
N ALA A 17 1.36 5.78 -13.53
CA ALA A 17 0.33 6.70 -13.98
C ALA A 17 -1.04 6.46 -13.32
N LEU A 18 -1.40 5.21 -13.00
CA LEU A 18 -2.60 4.90 -12.21
C LEU A 18 -2.48 5.40 -10.78
N LEU A 19 -1.32 5.19 -10.15
CA LEU A 19 -1.07 5.52 -8.74
C LEU A 19 -0.80 7.02 -8.50
N SER A 20 -0.43 7.80 -9.53
CA SER A 20 -0.12 9.22 -9.36
C SER A 20 -1.30 10.05 -8.84
N GLY A 21 -2.53 9.60 -9.09
CA GLY A 21 -3.74 10.22 -8.56
C GLY A 21 -4.04 9.88 -7.09
N LEU A 22 -3.36 8.90 -6.51
CA LEU A 22 -3.58 8.44 -5.14
C LEU A 22 -2.76 9.21 -4.11
N THR A 23 -1.55 9.66 -4.46
CA THR A 23 -0.65 10.26 -3.47
C THR A 23 -1.16 11.64 -3.01
N GLY A 24 -1.07 11.91 -1.71
CA GLY A 24 -1.35 13.20 -1.07
C GLY A 24 -2.43 13.12 0.02
N PRO A 25 -3.00 14.28 0.43
CA PRO A 25 -3.94 14.35 1.56
C PRO A 25 -5.19 13.48 1.36
N LEU A 26 -5.59 12.76 2.39
CA LEU A 26 -6.78 11.91 2.44
C LEU A 26 -7.68 12.37 3.60
N SER A 27 -8.39 13.48 3.41
CA SER A 27 -9.16 14.17 4.47
C SER A 27 -8.32 14.47 5.71
N ASN A 28 -8.22 13.53 6.65
CA ASN A 28 -7.57 13.67 7.95
C ASN A 28 -6.23 12.90 8.01
N GLY A 29 -5.78 12.33 6.90
CA GLY A 29 -4.52 11.59 6.83
C GLY A 29 -3.77 11.78 5.51
N GLU A 30 -2.81 10.91 5.25
CA GLU A 30 -2.01 10.93 4.02
C GLU A 30 -2.04 9.56 3.34
N LEU A 31 -2.23 9.56 2.02
CA LEU A 31 -2.15 8.35 1.20
C LEU A 31 -0.88 8.45 0.35
N HIS A 32 -0.08 7.39 0.34
CA HIS A 32 1.08 7.26 -0.54
C HIS A 32 0.98 5.99 -1.36
N ALA A 33 1.41 6.07 -2.60
CA ALA A 33 1.43 4.92 -3.49
C ALA A 33 2.68 4.92 -4.38
N TRP A 34 3.39 3.80 -4.39
CA TRP A 34 4.59 3.61 -5.20
C TRP A 34 4.47 2.36 -6.05
N ALA A 35 5.24 2.37 -7.14
CA ALA A 35 5.52 1.19 -7.94
C ALA A 35 6.97 1.20 -8.36
N ASN A 36 7.67 0.12 -8.05
CA ASN A 36 9.09 -0.09 -8.32
C ASN A 36 9.34 -1.47 -8.90
N LEU A 37 10.49 -1.67 -9.53
CA LEU A 37 10.89 -3.01 -9.98
C LEU A 37 11.27 -3.85 -8.77
N GLY A 38 10.90 -5.13 -8.76
CA GLY A 38 11.30 -6.04 -7.70
C GLY A 38 10.56 -7.37 -7.70
N ASN A 39 10.76 -8.14 -6.63
CA ASN A 39 10.20 -9.47 -6.44
C ASN A 39 9.83 -9.68 -4.96
N ALA A 40 9.21 -10.83 -4.67
CA ALA A 40 8.67 -11.10 -3.34
C ALA A 40 9.76 -11.20 -2.26
N GLU A 41 10.96 -11.67 -2.62
CA GLU A 41 12.10 -11.77 -1.69
C GLU A 41 12.66 -10.40 -1.31
N GLY A 42 12.70 -9.46 -2.27
CA GLY A 42 13.17 -8.09 -2.05
C GLY A 42 12.13 -7.17 -1.40
N MET A 43 10.86 -7.58 -1.41
CA MET A 43 9.73 -6.75 -1.00
C MET A 43 9.89 -6.14 0.40
N PRO A 44 10.24 -6.89 1.47
CA PRO A 44 10.33 -6.29 2.80
C PRO A 44 11.37 -5.18 2.88
N ARG A 45 12.50 -5.32 2.17
CA ARG A 45 13.55 -4.29 2.15
C ARG A 45 13.09 -3.04 1.41
N GLU A 46 12.48 -3.22 0.24
CA GLU A 46 11.97 -2.12 -0.58
C GLU A 46 10.92 -1.30 0.19
N VAL A 47 9.92 -1.96 0.76
CA VAL A 47 8.83 -1.30 1.47
C VAL A 47 9.33 -0.62 2.74
N PHE A 48 10.24 -1.26 3.48
CA PHE A 48 10.87 -0.64 4.66
C PHE A 48 11.63 0.64 4.30
N GLN A 49 12.38 0.66 3.19
CA GLN A 49 13.09 1.86 2.74
C GLN A 49 12.14 3.00 2.32
N LEU A 50 11.01 2.67 1.69
CA LEU A 50 9.98 3.66 1.35
C LEU A 50 9.40 4.29 2.61
N ILE A 51 9.06 3.47 3.61
CA ILE A 51 8.52 3.90 4.89
C ILE A 51 9.54 4.75 5.66
N ASP A 52 10.77 4.29 5.81
CA ASP A 52 11.85 5.02 6.51
C ASP A 52 12.13 6.39 5.85
N GLY A 53 12.03 6.45 4.52
CA GLY A 53 12.13 7.71 3.77
C GLY A 53 11.05 8.72 4.14
N LEU A 54 9.83 8.27 4.47
CA LEU A 54 8.74 9.15 4.92
C LEU A 54 8.92 9.62 6.35
N ASP A 55 9.26 8.70 7.27
CA ASP A 55 9.49 8.99 8.70
C ASP A 55 10.56 10.08 8.90
N SER A 56 11.58 10.11 8.04
CA SER A 56 12.66 11.12 8.09
C SER A 56 12.19 12.57 7.91
N SER A 57 10.97 12.78 7.38
CA SER A 57 10.40 14.10 7.11
C SER A 57 9.49 14.65 8.22
N GLN A 58 9.01 13.82 9.15
CA GLN A 58 8.10 14.22 10.23
C GLN A 58 8.40 13.45 11.53
N PRO A 59 9.25 13.97 12.44
CA PRO A 59 9.56 13.29 13.69
C PRO A 59 8.40 13.40 14.69
N ARG A 60 7.41 12.50 14.61
CA ARG A 60 6.44 12.25 15.71
C ARG A 60 7.00 11.17 16.63
N ARG A 61 6.91 11.39 17.95
CA ARG A 61 7.37 10.42 18.95
C ARG A 61 6.35 9.27 19.00
N PRO A 62 6.79 8.00 19.00
CA PRO A 62 5.88 6.89 19.24
C PRO A 62 5.32 6.97 20.67
N ASP A 63 4.03 6.66 20.84
CA ASP A 63 3.37 6.62 22.16
C ASP A 63 3.82 5.41 23.01
N ALA A 64 4.39 4.37 22.38
CA ALA A 64 4.94 3.20 23.07
C ALA A 64 6.24 2.67 22.41
N PRO A 65 7.22 2.20 23.21
CA PRO A 65 8.52 1.72 22.73
C PRO A 65 8.52 0.36 21.97
N GLY A 66 7.36 -0.21 21.62
CA GLY A 66 7.23 -1.51 20.94
C GLY A 66 6.78 -1.46 19.47
N ASP A 67 6.31 -0.31 18.98
CA ASP A 67 5.62 -0.20 17.69
C ASP A 67 6.54 0.25 16.54
N ILE A 68 7.84 0.33 16.81
CA ILE A 68 8.81 0.80 15.84
C ILE A 68 9.13 -0.32 14.84
N LEU A 69 9.16 -0.02 13.54
CA LEU A 69 9.88 -0.87 12.57
C LEU A 69 11.35 -0.55 12.68
N GLU A 70 12.15 -1.50 13.16
CA GLU A 70 13.60 -1.33 13.25
C GLU A 70 14.32 -2.00 12.08
N SER A 71 13.63 -2.92 11.40
CA SER A 71 14.18 -3.66 10.28
C SER A 71 13.14 -4.12 9.25
N PRO A 72 13.57 -4.49 8.03
CA PRO A 72 12.75 -5.19 7.06
C PRO A 72 12.14 -6.52 7.57
N VAL A 73 12.79 -7.17 8.55
CA VAL A 73 12.30 -8.42 9.14
C VAL A 73 11.07 -8.16 10.00
N ASP A 74 11.07 -7.06 10.76
CA ASP A 74 9.93 -6.66 11.58
C ASP A 74 8.72 -6.31 10.70
N LEU A 75 8.97 -5.65 9.55
CA LEU A 75 7.93 -5.38 8.56
C LEU A 75 7.33 -6.67 8.02
N ALA A 76 8.18 -7.61 7.60
CA ALA A 76 7.72 -8.89 7.07
C ALA A 76 6.88 -9.66 8.10
N ALA A 77 7.23 -9.60 9.39
CA ALA A 77 6.47 -10.24 10.47
C ALA A 77 5.10 -9.60 10.74
N ARG A 78 4.89 -8.34 10.35
CA ARG A 78 3.63 -7.59 10.51
C ARG A 78 2.72 -7.69 9.28
N LEU A 79 3.24 -8.19 8.16
CA LEU A 79 2.49 -8.39 6.92
C LEU A 79 1.96 -9.82 6.85
N ALA A 80 0.66 -9.95 6.59
CA ALA A 80 0.03 -11.23 6.28
C ALA A 80 -0.26 -11.31 4.78
N GLU A 81 0.05 -12.46 4.18
CA GLU A 81 -0.33 -12.75 2.81
C GLU A 81 -1.87 -12.88 2.73
N THR A 82 -2.45 -12.33 1.67
CA THR A 82 -3.88 -12.34 1.41
C THR A 82 -4.15 -12.70 -0.06
N ASP A 83 -5.38 -13.06 -0.38
CA ASP A 83 -5.79 -13.29 -1.77
C ASP A 83 -6.04 -11.97 -2.52
N GLU A 84 -6.18 -12.08 -3.85
CA GLU A 84 -6.42 -10.92 -4.73
C GLU A 84 -7.69 -10.15 -4.36
N ASP A 85 -8.76 -10.86 -3.99
CA ASP A 85 -10.03 -10.27 -3.60
C ASP A 85 -9.91 -9.49 -2.28
N GLY A 86 -9.21 -10.05 -1.29
CA GLY A 86 -8.92 -9.40 -0.02
C GLY A 86 -8.05 -8.16 -0.20
N ALA A 87 -7.03 -8.22 -1.06
CA ALA A 87 -6.20 -7.07 -1.39
C ALA A 87 -7.00 -5.97 -2.10
N LEU A 88 -7.82 -6.33 -3.09
CA LEU A 88 -8.69 -5.40 -3.80
C LEU A 88 -9.68 -4.72 -2.86
N HIS A 89 -10.32 -5.50 -2.00
CA HIS A 89 -11.25 -4.97 -1.00
C HIS A 89 -10.57 -3.95 -0.08
N ARG A 90 -9.36 -4.26 0.40
CA ARG A 90 -8.57 -3.36 1.26
C ARG A 90 -8.19 -2.08 0.53
N LEU A 91 -7.68 -2.18 -0.70
CA LEU A 91 -7.32 -1.04 -1.54
C LEU A 91 -8.51 -0.10 -1.77
N ILE A 92 -9.68 -0.66 -2.11
CA ILE A 92 -10.92 0.12 -2.27
C ILE A 92 -11.26 0.81 -0.95
N SER A 93 -11.31 0.08 0.15
CA SER A 93 -11.68 0.62 1.46
C SER A 93 -10.80 1.79 1.88
N ILE A 94 -9.47 1.69 1.66
CA ILE A 94 -8.50 2.74 2.01
C ILE A 94 -8.76 4.04 1.26
N VAL A 95 -9.15 3.96 -0.03
CA VAL A 95 -9.31 5.17 -0.85
C VAL A 95 -10.74 5.69 -0.87
N SER A 96 -11.72 4.86 -0.53
CA SER A 96 -13.14 5.21 -0.58
C SER A 96 -13.70 5.71 0.73
N THR A 97 -13.05 5.38 1.84
CA THR A 97 -13.48 5.78 3.18
C THR A 97 -12.27 6.18 4.02
N THR A 98 -12.39 7.27 4.78
CA THR A 98 -11.39 7.63 5.79
C THR A 98 -11.38 6.59 6.91
N LEU A 99 -10.20 6.31 7.49
CA LEU A 99 -10.02 5.18 8.40
C LEU A 99 -10.59 5.47 9.79
N ALA A 100 -10.42 6.70 10.29
CA ALA A 100 -10.86 7.16 11.61
C ALA A 100 -12.34 7.56 11.65
N TYR A 101 -12.83 8.23 10.61
CA TYR A 101 -14.17 8.85 10.62
C TYR A 101 -15.18 8.20 9.67
N ARG A 102 -14.74 7.22 8.86
CA ARG A 102 -15.58 6.55 7.83
C ARG A 102 -16.33 7.53 6.93
N THR A 103 -15.72 8.69 6.67
CA THR A 103 -16.24 9.69 5.74
C THR A 103 -15.82 9.36 4.31
N PRO A 104 -16.47 9.91 3.27
CA PRO A 104 -16.05 9.72 1.89
C PRO A 104 -14.56 10.03 1.69
N GLY A 105 -13.84 9.09 1.07
CA GLY A 105 -12.43 9.19 0.78
C GLY A 105 -12.14 9.92 -0.53
N ARG A 106 -10.95 9.67 -1.08
CA ARG A 106 -10.46 10.29 -2.32
C ARG A 106 -11.24 9.86 -3.55
N TYR A 107 -11.61 8.60 -3.66
CA TYR A 107 -12.37 8.04 -4.77
C TYR A 107 -13.69 7.47 -4.27
N ASP A 108 -14.76 7.57 -5.05
CA ASP A 108 -15.90 6.69 -4.80
C ASP A 108 -15.54 5.23 -5.09
N GLU A 109 -16.36 4.30 -4.61
CA GLU A 109 -16.11 2.87 -4.81
C GLU A 109 -16.01 2.46 -6.28
N VAL A 110 -16.75 3.12 -7.18
CA VAL A 110 -16.77 2.77 -8.61
C VAL A 110 -15.41 3.12 -9.21
N LYS A 111 -14.93 4.34 -8.97
CA LYS A 111 -13.63 4.81 -9.44
C LYS A 111 -12.50 3.99 -8.81
N ALA A 112 -12.60 3.65 -7.52
CA ALA A 112 -11.62 2.80 -6.85
C ALA A 112 -11.56 1.40 -7.49
N LYS A 113 -12.71 0.78 -7.76
CA LYS A 113 -12.81 -0.52 -8.46
C LYS A 113 -12.17 -0.46 -9.84
N ASP A 114 -12.42 0.60 -10.61
CA ASP A 114 -11.83 0.75 -11.94
C ASP A 114 -10.29 0.88 -11.90
N VAL A 115 -9.78 1.71 -10.97
CA VAL A 115 -8.35 1.96 -10.81
C VAL A 115 -7.63 0.71 -10.33
N PHE A 116 -8.14 0.05 -9.28
CA PHE A 116 -7.49 -1.12 -8.71
C PHE A 116 -7.72 -2.39 -9.53
N GLY A 117 -8.85 -2.53 -10.21
CA GLY A 117 -9.02 -3.59 -11.21
C GLY A 117 -7.99 -3.47 -12.35
N SER A 118 -7.71 -2.25 -12.80
CA SER A 118 -6.64 -2.00 -13.78
C SER A 118 -5.24 -2.30 -13.23
N LEU A 119 -5.00 -2.01 -11.94
CA LEU A 119 -3.76 -2.33 -11.25
C LEU A 119 -3.52 -3.85 -11.19
N LEU A 120 -4.50 -4.61 -10.68
CA LEU A 120 -4.46 -6.07 -10.58
C LEU A 120 -4.18 -6.70 -11.95
N TYR A 121 -4.90 -6.24 -12.98
CA TYR A 121 -4.71 -6.70 -14.34
C TYR A 121 -3.28 -6.45 -14.90
N LEU A 122 -2.64 -5.33 -14.52
CA LEU A 122 -1.27 -5.02 -14.93
C LEU A 122 -0.22 -5.84 -14.17
N LEU A 123 -0.46 -6.13 -12.90
CA LEU A 123 0.40 -6.96 -12.05
C LEU A 123 0.29 -8.46 -12.40
N GLY A 124 -0.85 -8.91 -12.93
CA GLY A 124 -1.06 -10.23 -13.52
C GLY A 124 -1.54 -11.29 -12.51
N HIS A 125 -1.92 -12.47 -13.03
CA HIS A 125 -2.59 -13.51 -12.25
C HIS A 125 -1.74 -14.19 -11.17
N ASP A 126 -0.41 -14.19 -11.30
CA ASP A 126 0.50 -14.76 -10.29
C ASP A 126 0.94 -13.73 -9.23
N THR A 127 0.21 -12.62 -9.11
CA THR A 127 0.52 -11.58 -8.13
C THR A 127 0.27 -12.10 -6.73
N ARG A 128 1.27 -11.95 -5.86
CA ARG A 128 1.13 -12.21 -4.44
C ARG A 128 0.85 -10.90 -3.72
N TRP A 129 -0.03 -10.97 -2.73
CA TRP A 129 -0.50 -9.79 -2.02
C TRP A 129 -0.27 -9.92 -0.52
N TRP A 130 0.16 -8.84 0.09
CA TRP A 130 0.31 -8.74 1.54
C TRP A 130 -0.40 -7.51 2.03
N THR A 131 -1.01 -7.64 3.20
CA THR A 131 -1.60 -6.51 3.92
C THR A 131 -1.14 -6.57 5.36
N THR A 132 -1.13 -5.43 6.04
CA THR A 132 -1.14 -5.44 7.49
C THR A 132 -2.41 -6.14 7.97
N THR A 133 -2.28 -7.01 8.98
CA THR A 133 -3.40 -7.78 9.54
C THR A 133 -4.52 -6.87 10.03
N ASP A 134 -5.75 -7.40 10.14
CA ASP A 134 -6.90 -6.80 10.85
C ASP A 134 -6.63 -6.63 12.35
N ALA A 135 -5.54 -5.98 12.72
CA ALA A 135 -5.35 -5.48 14.05
C ALA A 135 -6.36 -4.33 14.24
N PRO A 136 -7.11 -4.31 15.35
CA PRO A 136 -8.14 -3.31 15.58
C PRO A 136 -7.49 -1.92 15.66
N ALA A 137 -7.49 -1.15 14.56
CA ALA A 137 -7.24 0.30 14.42
C ALA A 137 -6.16 1.00 15.30
N TRP A 138 -5.31 0.25 16.01
CA TRP A 138 -4.53 0.75 17.16
C TRP A 138 -3.20 0.02 17.33
N ASN A 139 -2.82 -0.87 16.40
CA ASN A 139 -1.52 -1.52 16.45
C ASN A 139 -0.65 -0.97 15.32
N PRO A 140 0.12 0.11 15.59
CA PRO A 140 0.87 0.79 14.56
C PRO A 140 1.89 -0.17 13.97
N VAL A 141 1.99 -0.21 12.65
CA VAL A 141 2.95 -1.08 11.97
C VAL A 141 4.37 -0.48 12.05
N THR A 142 4.54 0.69 12.67
CA THR A 142 5.49 1.80 12.37
C THR A 142 5.37 2.89 13.45
N ARG A 143 6.30 3.87 13.53
CA ARG A 143 6.23 4.99 14.50
C ARG A 143 5.05 5.96 14.33
N HIS A 144 4.35 5.90 13.20
CA HIS A 144 3.13 6.65 12.98
C HIS A 144 1.92 5.72 13.18
N VAL A 145 0.75 6.27 13.44
CA VAL A 145 -0.53 5.56 13.38
C VAL A 145 -0.76 5.15 11.91
N PHE A 146 -0.19 4.03 11.49
CA PHE A 146 -0.41 3.47 10.15
C PHE A 146 -1.62 2.57 10.25
N ASP A 147 -2.65 2.88 9.47
CA ASP A 147 -3.91 2.15 9.53
C ASP A 147 -3.96 1.04 8.47
N ALA A 148 -3.22 1.18 7.37
CA ALA A 148 -3.10 0.12 6.37
C ALA A 148 -1.87 0.22 5.46
N VAL A 149 -1.21 -0.92 5.26
CA VAL A 149 -0.26 -1.14 4.15
C VAL A 149 -0.85 -2.24 3.28
N VAL A 150 -0.87 -2.04 1.96
CA VAL A 150 -1.13 -3.09 0.97
C VAL A 150 0.03 -3.17 0.01
N VAL A 151 0.58 -4.36 -0.18
CA VAL A 151 1.70 -4.63 -1.06
C VAL A 151 1.32 -5.70 -2.07
N GLY A 152 1.51 -5.43 -3.36
CA GLY A 152 1.34 -6.38 -4.44
C GLY A 152 2.66 -6.63 -5.15
N VAL A 153 3.01 -7.89 -5.39
CA VAL A 153 4.21 -8.25 -6.13
C VAL A 153 3.88 -9.19 -7.29
N GLY A 154 4.04 -8.69 -8.52
CA GLY A 154 3.68 -9.40 -9.73
C GLY A 154 4.39 -8.83 -10.95
N ASN A 155 4.70 -9.68 -11.94
CA ASN A 155 5.36 -9.27 -13.19
C ASN A 155 6.67 -8.45 -13.02
N GLY A 156 7.45 -8.75 -11.97
CA GLY A 156 8.70 -8.04 -11.66
C GLY A 156 8.51 -6.63 -11.10
N ILE A 157 7.31 -6.33 -10.59
CA ILE A 157 6.94 -5.03 -10.04
C ILE A 157 6.43 -5.22 -8.61
N ILE A 158 6.89 -4.37 -7.70
CA ILE A 158 6.35 -4.19 -6.36
C ILE A 158 5.49 -2.94 -6.37
N VAL A 159 4.25 -3.07 -5.93
CA VAL A 159 3.34 -1.94 -5.67
C VAL A 159 3.12 -1.86 -4.18
N THR A 160 3.19 -0.65 -3.64
CA THR A 160 3.00 -0.38 -2.23
C THR A 160 2.00 0.76 -2.10
N VAL A 161 0.91 0.54 -1.39
CA VAL A 161 -0.08 1.56 -1.03
C VAL A 161 -0.10 1.66 0.48
N LEU A 162 0.00 2.88 0.98
CA LEU A 162 0.18 3.20 2.38
C LEU A 162 -0.78 4.31 2.78
N ALA A 163 -1.58 4.06 3.82
CA ALA A 163 -2.47 5.07 4.37
C ALA A 163 -2.13 5.35 5.83
N PHE A 164 -1.99 6.65 6.10
CA PHE A 164 -1.88 7.24 7.42
C PHE A 164 -3.22 7.84 7.80
N ASP A 165 -3.57 7.76 9.07
CA ASP A 165 -4.61 8.62 9.65
C ASP A 165 -3.99 9.46 10.76
N GLU A 166 -4.40 10.73 10.84
CA GLU A 166 -4.04 11.58 11.97
C GLU A 166 -5.21 11.59 12.96
N ASP A 167 -4.92 11.16 14.20
CA ASP A 167 -5.77 11.42 15.36
C ASP A 167 -5.69 12.90 15.77
#